data_AF-A0A4Q3WGK9-F1
#
_entry.id   AF-A0A4Q3WGK9-F1
#
_cell.length_a   1.000
_cell.length_b   1.000
_cell.length_c   1.000
_cell.angle_alpha   90.00
_cell.angle_beta   90.00
_cell.angle_gamma   90.00
#
_symmetry.space_group_name_H-M   'P 1'
#
loop_
_entity.id
_entity.type
_entity.pdbx_description
1 polymer ?
#
loop_
_entity_poly.entity_id
_entity_poly.type
_entity_poly.pdbx_seq_one_letter_code
_entity_poly.pdbx_strand_id
1 'polypeptide(L)'
;MRPSTFAHLVSKSKEHQQHLESNLKVFAATGAVIYLEEAYEQSVKYETNAQLMQKEFDTPTSQKLVADRTDIRLTIETLLRHTKVAQQAA
;
A
#
# COMPACT_ATOMS: atom_id res chain seq x y z
N MET A 1 8.98 14.77 17.85
CA MET A 1 9.69 13.92 16.86
C MET A 1 10.96 14.63 16.41
N ARG A 2 12.10 13.95 16.22
CA ARG A 2 13.27 14.57 15.57
C ARG A 2 13.04 14.59 14.05
N PRO A 3 13.36 15.67 13.32
CA PRO A 3 13.12 15.79 11.87
C PRO A 3 13.71 14.64 11.03
N SER A 4 14.78 14.01 11.49
CA SER A 4 15.45 12.89 10.80
C SER A 4 14.59 11.62 10.72
N THR A 5 13.79 11.31 11.73
CA THR A 5 12.87 10.15 11.71
C THR A 5 11.76 10.36 10.68
N PHE A 6 11.22 11.59 10.63
CA PHE A 6 10.17 11.96 9.68
C PHE A 6 10.70 11.93 8.23
N ALA A 7 11.87 12.50 7.97
CA ALA A 7 12.48 12.48 6.64
C ALA A 7 12.79 11.05 6.14
N HIS A 8 13.27 10.17 7.03
CA HIS A 8 13.53 8.76 6.70
C HIS A 8 12.23 8.01 6.34
N LEU A 9 11.15 8.25 7.09
CA LEU A 9 9.84 7.65 6.84
C LEU A 9 9.21 8.17 5.54
N VAL A 10 9.34 9.47 5.24
CA VAL A 10 8.87 10.08 3.99
C VAL A 10 9.62 9.53 2.78
N SER A 11 10.95 9.36 2.87
CA SER A 11 11.75 8.77 1.78
C SER A 11 11.31 7.34 1.50
N LYS A 12 11.18 6.52 2.54
CA LYS A 12 10.64 5.16 2.42
C LYS A 12 9.25 5.18 1.78
N SER A 13 8.34 6.04 2.25
CA SER A 13 7.00 6.11 1.67
C SER A 13 6.99 6.40 0.16
N LYS A 14 7.96 7.18 -0.37
CA LYS A 14 8.06 7.48 -1.80
C LYS A 14 8.57 6.30 -2.61
N GLU A 15 9.67 5.68 -2.19
CA GLU A 15 10.24 4.49 -2.85
C GLU A 15 9.20 3.37 -2.94
N HIS A 16 8.46 3.20 -1.85
CA HIS A 16 7.45 2.18 -1.78
C HIS A 16 6.20 2.48 -2.62
N GLN A 17 5.80 3.75 -2.72
CA GLN A 17 4.72 4.15 -3.61
C GLN A 17 5.10 3.89 -5.07
N GLN A 18 6.34 4.19 -5.46
CA GLN A 18 6.84 3.88 -6.81
C GLN A 18 6.84 2.36 -7.08
N HIS A 19 7.23 1.55 -6.09
CA HIS A 19 7.24 0.10 -6.22
C HIS A 19 5.81 -0.46 -6.37
N LEU A 20 4.86 0.02 -5.57
CA LEU A 20 3.45 -0.35 -5.66
C LEU A 20 2.84 0.04 -7.02
N GLU A 21 3.10 1.26 -7.49
CA GLU A 21 2.67 1.71 -8.82
C GLU A 21 3.29 0.86 -9.95
N SER A 22 4.55 0.46 -9.80
CA SER A 22 5.22 -0.43 -10.76
C SER A 22 4.54 -1.79 -10.82
N ASN A 23 4.29 -2.43 -9.68
CA ASN A 23 3.66 -3.74 -9.63
C ASN A 23 2.24 -3.72 -10.20
N LEU A 24 1.45 -2.69 -9.90
CA LEU A 24 0.11 -2.53 -10.49
C LEU A 24 0.17 -2.30 -12.01
N LYS A 25 1.16 -1.56 -12.53
CA LYS A 25 1.36 -1.40 -13.97
C LYS A 25 1.73 -2.72 -14.64
N VAL A 26 2.61 -3.51 -14.04
CA VAL A 26 3.00 -4.82 -14.60
C VAL A 26 1.82 -5.79 -14.56
N PHE A 27 1.04 -5.82 -13.48
CA PHE A 27 -0.20 -6.59 -13.42
C PHE A 27 -1.17 -6.18 -14.53
N ALA A 28 -1.43 -4.88 -14.72
CA ALA A 28 -2.32 -4.39 -15.77
C ALA A 28 -1.85 -4.77 -17.19
N ALA A 29 -0.54 -4.86 -17.41
CA ALA A 29 0.05 -5.23 -18.70
C ALA A 29 0.07 -6.75 -18.95
N THR A 30 0.23 -7.57 -17.90
CA THR A 30 0.52 -9.00 -18.04
C THR A 30 -0.61 -9.91 -17.56
N GLY A 31 -1.51 -9.41 -16.71
CA GLY A 31 -2.48 -10.22 -15.97
C GLY A 31 -1.87 -11.15 -14.92
N ALA A 32 -0.55 -11.07 -14.68
CA ALA A 32 0.14 -11.96 -13.75
C ALA A 32 -0.16 -11.58 -12.29
N VAL A 33 -0.92 -12.44 -11.61
CA VAL A 33 -1.45 -12.20 -10.25
C VAL A 33 -0.36 -11.98 -9.21
N ILE A 34 0.84 -12.54 -9.39
CA ILE A 34 1.96 -12.39 -8.46
C ILE A 34 2.29 -10.91 -8.18
N TYR A 35 2.21 -10.03 -9.19
CA TYR A 35 2.46 -8.60 -8.99
C TYR A 35 1.37 -7.92 -8.17
N LEU A 36 0.12 -8.41 -8.27
CA LEU A 36 -0.98 -7.91 -7.46
C LEU A 36 -0.89 -8.40 -6.01
N GLU A 37 -0.40 -9.63 -5.79
CA GLU A 37 -0.08 -10.15 -4.45
C GLU A 37 1.07 -9.38 -3.80
N GLU A 38 2.16 -9.11 -4.52
CA GLU A 38 3.24 -8.28 -4.02
C GLU A 38 2.77 -6.85 -3.71
N ALA A 39 1.96 -6.24 -4.58
CA ALA A 39 1.36 -4.93 -4.31
C ALA A 39 0.50 -4.94 -3.05
N TYR A 40 -0.22 -6.04 -2.79
CA TYR A 40 -1.02 -6.21 -1.59
C TYR A 40 -0.15 -6.27 -0.33
N GLU A 41 0.88 -7.13 -0.30
CA GLU A 41 1.81 -7.23 0.84
C GLU A 41 2.45 -5.89 1.18
N GLN A 42 2.85 -5.14 0.15
CA GLN A 42 3.40 -3.80 0.32
C GLN A 42 2.38 -2.83 0.93
N SER A 43 1.13 -2.84 0.44
CA SER A 43 0.07 -1.97 0.98
C SER A 43 -0.20 -2.20 2.48
N VAL A 44 -0.18 -3.45 2.95
CA VAL A 44 -0.34 -3.80 4.37
C VAL A 44 0.78 -3.20 5.22
N LYS A 45 2.02 -3.27 4.73
CA LYS A 45 3.18 -2.71 5.42
C LYS A 45 3.08 -1.18 5.57
N TYR A 46 2.55 -0.47 4.57
CA TYR A 46 2.36 0.99 4.67
C TYR A 46 1.26 1.40 5.59
N GLU A 47 0.12 0.71 5.54
CA GLU A 47 -0.96 0.93 6.49
C GLU A 47 -0.45 0.74 7.93
N THR A 48 0.30 -0.35 8.18
CA THR A 48 0.91 -0.61 9.49
C THR A 48 1.84 0.53 9.93
N ASN A 49 2.73 1.00 9.04
CA ASN A 49 3.63 2.11 9.36
C ASN A 49 2.86 3.43 9.61
N ALA A 50 1.82 3.71 8.84
CA ALA A 50 0.98 4.88 9.04
C ALA A 50 0.26 4.82 10.41
N GLN A 51 -0.23 3.64 10.81
CA GLN A 51 -0.84 3.43 12.12
C GLN A 51 0.16 3.61 13.27
N LEU A 52 1.40 3.15 13.10
CA LEU A 52 2.48 3.39 14.08
C LEU A 52 2.76 4.90 14.20
N MET A 53 2.87 5.61 13.08
CA MET A 53 3.03 7.06 13.09
C MET A 53 1.86 7.79 13.75
N GLN A 54 0.62 7.35 13.52
CA GLN A 54 -0.55 7.92 14.18
C GLN A 54 -0.51 7.73 15.70
N LYS A 55 -0.11 6.54 16.17
CA LYS A 55 0.06 6.26 17.60
C LYS A 55 1.11 7.14 18.25
N GLU A 56 2.21 7.42 17.55
CA GLU A 56 3.27 8.29 18.05
C GLU A 56 2.90 9.79 17.94
N PHE A 57 2.13 10.16 16.92
CA PHE A 57 1.77 11.55 16.60
C PHE A 57 0.32 11.62 16.14
N ASP A 58 -0.61 11.76 17.07
CA ASP A 58 -2.03 11.90 16.75
C ASP A 58 -2.33 13.31 16.24
N THR A 59 -2.38 13.45 14.91
CA THR A 59 -2.58 14.72 14.22
C THR A 59 -3.52 14.50 13.04
N PRO A 60 -4.21 15.53 12.53
CA PRO A 60 -5.05 15.40 11.34
C PRO A 60 -4.29 14.81 10.13
N THR A 61 -3.00 15.15 10.00
CA THR A 61 -2.15 14.64 8.92
C THR A 61 -1.87 13.14 9.04
N SER A 62 -1.58 12.64 10.24
CA SER A 62 -1.32 11.20 10.45
C SER A 62 -2.61 10.38 10.35
N GLN A 63 -3.74 10.92 10.80
CA GLN A 63 -5.06 10.33 10.61
C GLN A 63 -5.41 10.20 9.12
N LYS A 64 -5.21 11.27 8.34
CA LYS A 64 -5.40 11.24 6.88
C LYS A 64 -4.49 10.22 6.21
N LEU A 65 -3.22 10.16 6.62
CA LEU A 65 -2.27 9.19 6.07
C LEU A 65 -2.75 7.75 6.29
N VAL A 66 -3.27 7.42 7.47
CA VAL A 66 -3.84 6.09 7.74
C VAL A 66 -5.01 5.81 6.81
N ALA A 67 -5.97 6.74 6.72
CA ALA A 67 -7.13 6.58 5.84
C ALA A 67 -6.72 6.33 4.37
N ASP A 68 -5.83 7.18 3.84
CA ASP A 68 -5.34 7.06 2.46
C ASP A 68 -4.66 5.70 2.21
N ARG A 69 -3.91 5.16 3.20
CA ARG A 69 -3.24 3.86 3.07
C ARG A 69 -4.21 2.69 3.20
N THR A 70 -5.21 2.79 4.08
CA THR A 70 -6.28 1.81 4.21
C THR A 70 -7.07 1.67 2.91
N ASP A 71 -7.44 2.79 2.28
CA ASP A 71 -8.18 2.79 1.01
C ASP A 71 -7.41 2.10 -0.12
N ILE A 72 -6.09 2.36 -0.21
CA ILE A 72 -5.22 1.69 -1.18
C ILE A 72 -5.18 0.19 -0.94
N ARG A 73 -4.97 -0.26 0.32
CA ARG A 73 -4.95 -1.68 0.66
C ARG A 73 -6.26 -2.36 0.27
N LEU A 74 -7.40 -1.75 0.64
CA LEU A 74 -8.72 -2.29 0.33
C LEU A 74 -8.96 -2.40 -1.18
N THR A 75 -8.56 -1.41 -1.96
CA THR A 75 -8.68 -1.44 -3.42
C THR A 75 -7.91 -2.61 -4.02
N ILE A 76 -6.65 -2.80 -3.59
CA ILE A 76 -5.80 -3.90 -4.06
C ILE A 76 -6.38 -5.24 -3.62
N GLU A 77 -6.86 -5.36 -2.39
CA GLU A 77 -7.52 -6.56 -1.88
C GLU A 77 -8.75 -6.95 -2.70
N THR A 78 -9.60 -5.98 -3.03
CA THR A 78 -10.78 -6.19 -3.87
C THR A 78 -10.37 -6.70 -5.25
N LEU A 79 -9.39 -6.06 -5.90
CA LEU A 79 -8.87 -6.49 -7.20
C LEU A 79 -8.32 -7.92 -7.13
N LEU A 80 -7.56 -8.25 -6.08
CA LEU A 80 -6.97 -9.57 -5.91
C LEU A 80 -8.03 -10.64 -5.75
N ARG A 81 -9.05 -10.40 -4.92
CA ARG A 81 -10.19 -11.31 -4.74
C ARG A 81 -10.93 -11.54 -6.05
N HIS A 82 -11.27 -10.47 -6.78
CA HIS A 82 -11.97 -10.57 -8.06
C HIS A 82 -11.17 -11.37 -9.08
N THR A 83 -9.86 -11.15 -9.14
CA THR A 83 -8.97 -11.84 -10.08
C THR A 83 -8.86 -13.32 -9.76
N LYS A 84 -8.69 -13.68 -8.48
CA LYS A 84 -8.64 -15.08 -8.05
C LYS A 84 -9.95 -15.83 -8.32
N VAL A 85 -11.10 -15.18 -8.10
CA VAL A 85 -12.41 -15.75 -8.45
C VAL A 85 -12.54 -15.97 -9.95
N ALA A 86 -12.14 -14.99 -10.77
CA ALA A 86 -12.17 -15.12 -12.23
C ALA A 86 -11.29 -16.27 -12.74
N GLN A 87 -10.11 -16.48 -12.14
CA GLN A 87 -9.21 -17.59 -12.49
C GLN A 87 -9.76 -18.96 -12.10
N GLN A 88 -10.56 -19.06 -11.05
CA GLN A 88 -11.18 -20.32 -10.63
C GLN A 88 -12.39 -20.71 -11.49
N ALA A 89 -12.96 -19.76 -12.23
CA ALA A 89 -14.11 -19.95 -13.11
C ALA A 89 -13.72 -20.24 -14.58
N ALA A 90 -12.43 -20.18 -14.92
CA ALA A 90 -11.87 -20.46 -16.23
C ALA A 90 -11.20 -21.83 -16.27
#